data_AF-A0A8A3P517-F1
#
_entry.id   AF-A0A8A3P517-F1
#
_cell.length_a   1.000
_cell.length_b   1.000
_cell.length_c   1.000
_cell.angle_alpha   90.00
_cell.angle_beta   90.00
_cell.angle_gamma   90.00
#
_symmetry.space_group_name_H-M   'P 1'
#
loop_
_entity.id
_entity.type
_entity.pdbx_description
1 polymer ?
#
loop_
_entity_poly.entity_id
_entity_poly.type
_entity_poly.pdbx_seq_one_letter_code
_entity_poly.pdbx_strand_id
1 'polypeptide(L)'
;MSFGFGIGDIIAVIQLAQKIRNKFTGAPNHVRNLRIVLQDIEEEPSVPDLDAIQNNKLKEIVNGCRNVLEDLQQMLNKYGELESDSRGVGKKIKIVWKKLQWDPKQIAELRSRIATSVNLLNNFQGKLTHKQLQEMKSNADQFYKRQAIQELNQESLKIVNWLTSIDYAPQQHDYIKQRQGETGKWLLDSQEFNNWVNSDKQKLFCPGIPGAGKTILTSIVVEEITNRLEKDKNMGLAYLYCNFRRKHEQTIDDLLSSLLKQLANVNLFYQTL
;
A
#
# COMPACT_ATOMS: atom_id res chain seq x y z
N MET A 1 -1.74 -19.15 -0.57
CA MET A 1 -2.59 -20.30 -0.96
C MET A 1 -4.04 -19.95 -0.67
N SER A 2 -4.82 -19.69 -1.71
CA SER A 2 -6.28 -19.52 -1.66
C SER A 2 -6.81 -19.81 -3.06
N PHE A 3 -7.07 -21.08 -3.37
CA PHE A 3 -7.92 -21.44 -4.51
C PHE A 3 -9.38 -21.28 -4.09
N GLY A 4 -9.78 -20.04 -3.80
CA GLY A 4 -11.19 -19.64 -3.79
C GLY A 4 -11.64 -19.43 -5.23
N PHE A 5 -12.92 -19.71 -5.53
CA PHE A 5 -13.64 -19.41 -6.78
C PHE A 5 -12.82 -18.60 -7.79
N GLY A 6 -12.34 -19.30 -8.81
CA GLY A 6 -11.27 -18.81 -9.65
C GLY A 6 -11.74 -18.31 -11.00
N ILE A 7 -10.80 -17.74 -11.75
CA ILE A 7 -10.95 -17.43 -13.19
C ILE A 7 -11.54 -18.63 -13.95
N GLY A 8 -11.19 -19.86 -13.57
CA GLY A 8 -11.73 -21.09 -14.15
C GLY A 8 -13.26 -21.23 -14.07
N ASP A 9 -13.91 -20.74 -13.00
CA ASP A 9 -15.37 -20.79 -12.86
C ASP A 9 -16.07 -19.81 -13.81
N ILE A 10 -15.47 -18.63 -13.98
CA ILE A 10 -15.92 -17.59 -14.91
C ILE A 10 -15.74 -18.09 -16.35
N ILE A 11 -14.58 -18.66 -16.67
CA ILE A 11 -14.29 -19.30 -17.97
C ILE A 11 -15.32 -20.41 -18.26
N ALA A 12 -15.65 -21.26 -17.29
CA ALA A 12 -16.64 -22.32 -17.49
C ALA A 12 -18.02 -21.77 -17.85
N VAL A 13 -18.43 -20.65 -17.22
CA VAL A 13 -19.70 -19.96 -17.54
C VAL A 13 -19.65 -19.30 -18.92
N ILE A 14 -18.52 -18.73 -19.32
CA ILE A 14 -18.29 -18.19 -20.67
C ILE A 14 -18.37 -19.28 -21.74
N GLN A 15 -17.69 -20.40 -21.50
CA GLN A 15 -17.71 -21.55 -22.40
C GLN A 15 -19.12 -22.13 -22.54
N LEU A 16 -19.90 -22.19 -21.45
CA LEU A 16 -21.30 -22.61 -21.47
C LEU A 16 -22.15 -21.64 -22.32
N ALA A 17 -21.99 -20.33 -22.11
CA ALA A 17 -22.66 -19.31 -22.92
C ALA A 17 -22.28 -19.39 -24.41
N GLN A 18 -21.01 -19.64 -24.74
CA GLN A 18 -20.53 -19.85 -26.11
C GLN A 18 -21.10 -21.11 -26.74
N LYS A 19 -21.12 -22.23 -26.01
CA LYS A 19 -21.68 -23.51 -26.47
C LYS A 19 -23.16 -23.37 -26.81
N ILE A 20 -23.92 -22.70 -25.95
CA ILE A 20 -25.32 -22.38 -26.18
C ILE A 20 -25.45 -21.51 -27.43
N ARG A 21 -24.70 -20.41 -27.55
CA ARG A 21 -24.78 -19.52 -28.72
C ARG A 21 -24.47 -20.25 -30.03
N ASN A 22 -23.45 -21.09 -30.06
CA ASN A 22 -23.01 -21.78 -31.28
C ASN A 22 -24.01 -22.87 -31.71
N LYS A 23 -24.68 -23.53 -30.76
CA LYS A 23 -25.79 -24.45 -31.06
C LYS A 23 -27.03 -23.73 -31.60
N PHE A 24 -27.13 -22.41 -31.39
CA PHE A 24 -28.33 -21.63 -31.65
C PHE A 24 -28.02 -20.30 -32.35
N THR A 25 -27.81 -20.35 -33.67
CA THR A 25 -27.56 -19.16 -34.51
C THR A 25 -28.73 -18.15 -34.54
N GLY A 26 -29.92 -18.52 -34.04
CA GLY A 26 -31.08 -17.66 -33.85
C GLY A 26 -31.43 -17.35 -32.39
N ALA A 27 -30.51 -17.61 -31.44
CA ALA A 27 -30.75 -17.37 -30.02
C ALA A 27 -31.15 -15.90 -29.74
N PRO A 28 -31.98 -15.64 -28.71
CA PRO A 28 -32.38 -14.28 -28.35
C PRO A 28 -31.15 -13.39 -28.13
N ASN A 29 -31.17 -12.15 -28.63
CA ASN A 29 -30.09 -11.14 -28.48
C ASN A 29 -29.52 -11.03 -27.05
N HIS A 30 -30.29 -11.40 -26.04
CA HIS A 30 -29.92 -11.40 -24.63
C HIS A 30 -28.79 -12.40 -24.28
N VAL A 31 -28.71 -13.56 -24.95
CA VAL A 31 -27.62 -14.54 -24.77
C VAL A 31 -26.30 -13.99 -25.30
N ARG A 32 -26.36 -13.16 -26.37
CA ARG A 32 -25.21 -12.44 -26.91
C ARG A 32 -24.70 -11.38 -25.92
N ASN A 33 -25.60 -10.66 -25.26
CA ASN A 33 -25.23 -9.65 -24.27
C ASN A 33 -24.61 -10.27 -23.02
N LEU A 34 -25.15 -11.39 -22.51
CA LEU A 34 -24.55 -12.11 -21.39
C LEU A 34 -23.13 -12.58 -21.74
N ARG A 35 -22.91 -13.05 -22.97
CA ARG A 35 -21.57 -13.44 -23.42
C ARG A 35 -20.59 -12.27 -23.46
N ILE A 36 -21.01 -11.12 -24.00
CA ILE A 36 -20.16 -9.92 -24.08
C ILE A 36 -19.73 -9.50 -22.68
N VAL A 37 -20.69 -9.38 -21.76
CA VAL A 37 -20.42 -8.97 -20.37
C VAL A 37 -19.50 -9.96 -19.65
N LEU A 38 -19.67 -11.26 -19.87
CA LEU A 38 -18.77 -12.26 -19.28
C LEU A 38 -17.37 -12.24 -19.91
N GLN A 39 -17.24 -11.94 -21.22
CA GLN A 39 -15.95 -11.78 -21.89
C GLN A 39 -15.23 -10.52 -21.42
N ASP A 40 -15.94 -9.41 -21.21
CA ASP A 40 -15.36 -8.18 -20.66
C ASP A 40 -14.79 -8.40 -19.24
N ILE A 41 -15.38 -9.34 -18.48
CA ILE A 41 -14.89 -9.76 -17.14
C ILE A 41 -13.69 -10.71 -17.23
N GLU A 42 -13.56 -11.46 -18.33
CA GLU A 42 -12.42 -12.36 -18.59
C GLU A 42 -11.20 -11.61 -19.14
N GLU A 43 -11.42 -10.60 -19.99
CA GLU A 43 -10.37 -9.75 -20.56
C GLU A 43 -9.83 -8.70 -19.58
N GLU A 44 -10.47 -8.52 -18.42
CA GLU A 44 -9.99 -7.62 -17.37
C GLU A 44 -8.68 -8.22 -16.77
N PRO A 45 -7.50 -7.55 -16.89
CA PRO A 45 -6.19 -8.22 -16.91
C PRO A 45 -5.71 -8.85 -15.59
N SER A 46 -6.55 -8.87 -14.57
CA SER A 46 -6.33 -9.50 -13.29
C SER A 46 -7.64 -9.37 -12.53
N VAL A 47 -8.34 -10.47 -12.25
CA VAL A 47 -9.28 -10.47 -11.13
C VAL A 47 -8.44 -10.02 -9.92
N PRO A 48 -8.70 -8.82 -9.36
CA PRO A 48 -7.86 -8.27 -8.30
C PRO A 48 -7.92 -9.18 -7.07
N ASP A 49 -7.04 -8.98 -6.08
CA ASP A 49 -7.13 -9.63 -4.76
C ASP A 49 -8.48 -9.29 -4.11
N LEU A 50 -9.51 -10.06 -4.46
CA LEU A 50 -10.86 -9.90 -3.93
C LEU A 50 -10.85 -10.36 -2.48
N ASP A 51 -11.36 -9.50 -1.60
CA ASP A 51 -11.56 -9.89 -0.21
C ASP A 51 -12.61 -11.02 -0.11
N ALA A 52 -12.64 -11.74 1.01
CA ALA A 52 -13.51 -12.91 1.17
C ALA A 52 -15.00 -12.60 0.92
N ILE A 53 -15.44 -11.37 1.19
CA ILE A 53 -16.82 -10.92 1.01
C ILE A 53 -17.10 -10.70 -0.49
N GLN A 54 -16.21 -9.99 -1.18
CA GLN A 54 -16.28 -9.76 -2.62
C GLN A 54 -16.25 -11.09 -3.39
N ASN A 55 -15.39 -12.01 -2.95
CA ASN A 55 -15.25 -13.32 -3.56
C ASN A 55 -16.52 -14.16 -3.40
N ASN A 56 -17.16 -14.12 -2.22
CA ASN A 56 -18.45 -14.78 -2.01
C ASN A 56 -19.59 -14.13 -2.81
N LYS A 57 -19.59 -12.81 -2.95
CA LYS A 57 -20.59 -12.11 -3.76
C LYS A 57 -20.44 -12.40 -5.25
N LEU A 58 -19.20 -12.48 -5.75
CA LEU A 58 -18.91 -12.89 -7.12
C LEU A 58 -19.35 -14.33 -7.38
N LYS A 59 -19.07 -15.26 -6.44
CA LYS A 59 -19.58 -16.65 -6.49
C LYS A 59 -21.08 -16.70 -6.66
N GLU A 60 -21.83 -15.95 -5.85
CA GLU A 60 -23.30 -15.91 -5.93
C GLU A 60 -23.78 -15.42 -7.31
N ILE A 61 -23.18 -14.34 -7.83
CA ILE A 61 -23.56 -13.78 -9.13
C ILE A 61 -23.25 -14.77 -10.26
N VAL A 62 -22.06 -15.38 -10.26
CA VAL A 62 -21.65 -16.32 -11.31
C VAL A 62 -22.43 -17.63 -11.24
N ASN A 63 -22.72 -18.15 -10.04
CA ASN A 63 -23.63 -19.30 -9.89
C ASN A 63 -25.03 -18.95 -10.40
N GLY A 64 -25.53 -17.73 -10.14
CA GLY A 64 -26.76 -17.23 -10.73
C GLY A 64 -26.73 -17.24 -12.26
N CYS A 65 -25.62 -16.79 -12.87
CA CYS A 65 -25.42 -16.86 -14.32
C CYS A 65 -25.39 -18.30 -14.85
N ARG A 66 -24.67 -19.19 -14.15
CA ARG A 66 -24.57 -20.61 -14.49
C ARG A 66 -25.95 -21.28 -14.47
N ASN A 67 -26.74 -21.07 -13.41
CA ASN A 67 -28.09 -21.61 -13.29
C ASN A 67 -29.00 -21.14 -14.43
N VAL A 68 -28.94 -19.86 -14.80
CA VAL A 68 -29.72 -19.32 -15.93
C VAL A 68 -29.32 -19.97 -17.25
N LEU A 69 -28.02 -20.22 -17.46
CA LEU A 69 -27.52 -20.89 -18.66
C LEU A 69 -27.84 -22.39 -18.68
N GLU A 70 -27.78 -23.06 -17.53
CA GLU A 70 -28.14 -24.48 -17.40
C GLU A 70 -29.64 -24.70 -17.62
N ASP A 71 -30.51 -23.87 -17.03
CA ASP A 71 -31.95 -23.90 -17.28
C ASP A 71 -32.24 -23.69 -18.78
N LEU A 72 -31.54 -22.74 -19.39
CA LEU A 72 -31.65 -22.50 -20.83
C LEU A 72 -31.18 -23.71 -21.63
N GLN A 73 -30.07 -24.34 -21.26
CA GLN A 73 -29.56 -25.56 -21.90
C GLN A 73 -30.51 -26.75 -21.74
N GLN A 74 -31.11 -26.95 -20.56
CA GLN A 74 -32.09 -28.00 -20.29
C GLN A 74 -33.36 -27.79 -21.12
N MET A 75 -33.88 -26.56 -21.16
CA MET A 75 -35.00 -26.20 -22.01
C MET A 75 -34.69 -26.54 -23.46
N LEU A 76 -33.52 -26.13 -23.96
CA LEU A 76 -33.09 -26.40 -25.33
C LEU A 76 -32.95 -27.90 -25.64
N ASN A 77 -32.47 -28.71 -24.69
CA ASN A 77 -32.38 -30.16 -24.86
C ASN A 77 -33.78 -30.83 -24.88
N LYS A 78 -34.67 -30.43 -23.98
CA LYS A 78 -36.06 -30.95 -23.93
C LYS A 78 -36.78 -30.76 -25.27
N TYR A 79 -36.61 -29.61 -25.90
CA TYR A 79 -37.20 -29.35 -27.22
C TYR A 79 -36.46 -30.04 -28.37
N GLY A 80 -35.19 -30.40 -28.21
CA GLY A 80 -34.41 -31.14 -29.20
C GLY A 80 -34.69 -32.65 -29.21
N GLU A 81 -34.92 -33.27 -28.04
CA GLU A 81 -35.25 -34.71 -27.94
C GLU A 81 -36.62 -35.01 -28.54
N LEU A 82 -37.60 -34.12 -28.35
CA LEU A 82 -38.94 -34.18 -28.97
C LEU A 82 -38.90 -34.19 -30.51
N GLU A 83 -37.78 -33.78 -31.13
CA GLU A 83 -37.63 -33.70 -32.59
C GLU A 83 -37.04 -34.99 -33.21
N SER A 84 -36.31 -35.78 -32.41
CA SER A 84 -35.57 -36.98 -32.87
C SER A 84 -36.44 -38.16 -33.31
N ASP A 85 -37.75 -38.13 -33.03
CA ASP A 85 -38.70 -39.19 -33.40
C ASP A 85 -39.22 -39.06 -34.85
N SER A 86 -38.77 -38.06 -35.61
CA SER A 86 -39.16 -37.86 -37.01
C SER A 86 -38.03 -38.16 -38.00
N ARG A 87 -38.08 -39.36 -38.59
CA ARG A 87 -37.20 -39.82 -39.68
C ARG A 87 -37.19 -38.81 -40.86
N GLY A 88 -36.09 -38.09 -41.06
CA GLY A 88 -35.89 -37.26 -42.27
C GLY A 88 -34.92 -36.08 -42.10
N VAL A 89 -33.63 -36.37 -42.11
CA VAL A 89 -32.51 -35.47 -41.79
C VAL A 89 -32.29 -34.39 -42.86
N GLY A 90 -32.13 -33.13 -42.43
CA GLY A 90 -31.19 -32.20 -43.07
C GLY A 90 -31.72 -30.83 -43.53
N LYS A 91 -32.96 -30.71 -44.02
CA LYS A 91 -33.46 -29.43 -44.59
C LYS A 91 -34.68 -28.82 -43.89
N LYS A 92 -35.44 -29.59 -43.11
CA LYS A 92 -36.63 -29.11 -42.38
C LYS A 92 -36.31 -28.28 -41.11
N ILE A 93 -35.08 -28.40 -40.61
CA ILE A 93 -34.59 -27.72 -39.40
C ILE A 93 -34.67 -26.19 -39.56
N LYS A 94 -34.57 -25.62 -40.77
CA LYS A 94 -34.64 -24.15 -40.94
C LYS A 94 -36.07 -23.56 -40.88
N ILE A 95 -37.10 -24.37 -41.11
CA ILE A 95 -38.49 -23.91 -41.33
C ILE A 95 -39.38 -24.17 -40.11
N VAL A 96 -39.18 -25.29 -39.40
CA VAL A 96 -39.94 -25.62 -38.19
C VAL A 96 -39.59 -24.70 -37.00
N TRP A 97 -38.35 -24.19 -36.99
CA TRP A 97 -37.87 -23.15 -36.07
C TRP A 97 -38.72 -21.87 -36.04
N LYS A 98 -39.43 -21.53 -37.12
CA LYS A 98 -40.32 -20.35 -37.16
C LYS A 98 -41.66 -20.56 -36.43
N LYS A 99 -42.00 -21.79 -36.03
CA LYS A 99 -43.33 -22.14 -35.48
C LYS A 99 -43.32 -22.86 -34.14
N LEU A 100 -42.17 -23.22 -33.56
CA LEU A 100 -42.14 -24.02 -32.33
C LEU A 100 -42.36 -23.15 -31.08
N GLN A 101 -43.43 -23.51 -30.36
CA GLN A 101 -44.07 -22.87 -29.21
C GLN A 101 -43.17 -22.75 -27.98
N TRP A 102 -42.34 -21.71 -27.94
CA TRP A 102 -41.90 -21.19 -26.66
C TRP A 102 -43.04 -20.35 -26.10
N ASP A 103 -43.51 -20.68 -24.90
CA ASP A 103 -44.48 -19.82 -24.20
C ASP A 103 -43.87 -18.41 -24.08
N PRO A 104 -44.53 -17.36 -24.60
CA PRO A 104 -44.07 -15.98 -24.44
C PRO A 104 -43.70 -15.61 -23.00
N LYS A 105 -44.37 -16.21 -22.00
CA LYS A 105 -44.05 -16.04 -20.59
C LYS A 105 -42.68 -16.61 -20.21
N GLN A 106 -42.35 -17.81 -20.68
CA GLN A 106 -41.04 -18.45 -20.42
C GLN A 106 -39.90 -17.68 -21.10
N ILE A 107 -40.13 -17.13 -22.30
CA ILE A 107 -39.16 -16.24 -22.96
C ILE A 107 -38.96 -14.96 -22.13
N ALA A 108 -40.05 -14.34 -21.69
CA ALA A 108 -39.98 -13.11 -20.91
C ALA A 108 -39.26 -13.32 -19.57
N GLU A 109 -39.54 -14.43 -18.89
CA GLU A 109 -38.88 -14.83 -17.65
C GLU A 109 -37.38 -15.06 -17.85
N LEU A 110 -36.99 -15.82 -18.88
CA LEU A 110 -35.58 -16.04 -19.21
C LEU A 110 -34.85 -14.73 -19.54
N ARG A 111 -35.47 -13.85 -20.32
CA ARG A 111 -34.91 -12.52 -20.63
C ARG A 111 -34.72 -11.68 -19.37
N SER A 112 -35.70 -11.69 -18.47
CA SER A 112 -35.64 -10.97 -17.20
C SER A 112 -34.48 -11.48 -16.32
N ARG A 113 -34.33 -12.81 -16.22
CA ARG A 113 -33.24 -13.44 -15.46
C ARG A 113 -31.87 -13.12 -16.03
N ILE A 114 -31.70 -13.20 -17.35
CA ILE A 114 -30.46 -12.82 -18.04
C ILE A 114 -30.14 -11.33 -17.82
N ALA A 115 -31.12 -10.44 -17.99
CA ALA A 115 -30.92 -9.01 -17.78
C ALA A 115 -30.52 -8.69 -16.34
N THR A 116 -31.13 -9.39 -15.36
CA THR A 116 -30.77 -9.28 -13.95
C THR A 116 -29.33 -9.73 -13.69
N SER A 117 -28.93 -10.88 -14.23
CA SER A 117 -27.55 -11.38 -14.13
C SER A 117 -26.52 -10.40 -14.70
N VAL A 118 -26.80 -9.84 -15.89
CA VAL A 118 -25.94 -8.81 -16.51
C VAL A 118 -25.84 -7.57 -15.64
N ASN A 119 -26.96 -7.06 -15.12
CA ASN A 119 -26.95 -5.87 -14.26
C ASN A 119 -26.19 -6.10 -12.96
N LEU A 120 -26.31 -7.29 -12.36
CA LEU A 120 -25.57 -7.64 -11.14
C LEU A 120 -24.06 -7.66 -11.38
N LEU A 121 -23.62 -8.23 -12.50
CA LEU A 121 -22.21 -8.24 -12.91
C LEU A 121 -21.68 -6.82 -13.16
N ASN A 122 -22.39 -6.00 -13.94
CA ASN A 122 -22.00 -4.61 -14.22
C ASN A 122 -21.89 -3.78 -12.93
N ASN A 123 -22.84 -3.95 -12.01
CA ASN A 123 -22.81 -3.28 -10.72
C ASN A 123 -21.64 -3.74 -9.83
N PHE A 124 -21.30 -5.03 -9.89
CA PHE A 124 -20.14 -5.57 -9.16
C PHE A 124 -18.83 -4.99 -9.71
N GLN A 125 -18.66 -4.99 -11.04
CA GLN A 125 -17.49 -4.43 -11.71
C GLN A 125 -17.34 -2.93 -11.45
N GLY A 126 -18.44 -2.17 -11.52
CA GLY A 126 -18.43 -0.73 -11.20
C GLY A 126 -18.01 -0.44 -9.75
N LYS A 127 -18.46 -1.27 -8.79
CA LYS A 127 -18.03 -1.15 -7.39
C LYS A 127 -16.55 -1.48 -7.20
N LEU A 128 -16.06 -2.49 -7.91
CA LEU A 128 -14.66 -2.89 -7.86
C LEU A 128 -13.75 -1.79 -8.40
N THR A 129 -14.09 -1.25 -9.58
CA THR A 129 -13.38 -0.14 -10.22
C THR A 129 -13.38 1.09 -9.32
N HIS A 130 -14.50 1.41 -8.68
CA HIS A 130 -14.58 2.54 -7.76
C HIS A 130 -13.64 2.39 -6.55
N LYS A 131 -13.58 1.19 -5.95
CA LYS A 131 -12.67 0.91 -4.83
C LYS A 131 -11.21 1.06 -5.25
N GLN A 132 -10.83 0.50 -6.41
CA GLN A 132 -9.48 0.63 -6.96
C GLN A 132 -9.09 2.10 -7.21
N LEU A 133 -10.01 2.89 -7.78
CA LEU A 133 -9.78 4.32 -8.01
C LEU A 133 -9.60 5.11 -6.70
N GLN A 134 -10.35 4.76 -5.66
CA GLN A 134 -10.19 5.38 -4.34
C GLN A 134 -8.84 5.04 -3.70
N GLU A 135 -8.43 3.77 -3.75
CA GLU A 135 -7.12 3.34 -3.25
C GLU A 135 -5.98 4.00 -4.04
N MET A 136 -6.08 4.05 -5.37
CA MET A 136 -5.12 4.72 -6.22
C MET A 136 -5.01 6.22 -5.91
N LYS A 137 -6.14 6.90 -5.69
CA LYS A 137 -6.14 8.31 -5.29
C LYS A 137 -5.45 8.51 -3.94
N SER A 138 -5.78 7.69 -2.95
CA SER A 138 -5.15 7.74 -1.62
C SER A 138 -3.63 7.53 -1.70
N ASN A 139 -3.20 6.54 -2.49
CA ASN A 139 -1.79 6.26 -2.72
C ASN A 139 -1.08 7.41 -3.44
N ALA A 140 -1.73 8.03 -4.43
CA ALA A 140 -1.20 9.21 -5.12
C ALA A 140 -1.06 10.41 -4.15
N ASP A 141 -2.07 10.67 -3.33
CA ASP A 141 -2.02 11.74 -2.31
C ASP A 141 -0.88 11.50 -1.31
N GLN A 142 -0.68 10.25 -0.87
CA GLN A 142 0.45 9.88 -0.02
C GLN A 142 1.80 10.05 -0.73
N PHE A 143 1.87 9.70 -2.02
CA PHE A 143 3.07 9.86 -2.83
C PHE A 143 3.47 11.34 -2.94
N TYR A 144 2.53 12.22 -3.28
CA TYR A 144 2.78 13.66 -3.36
C TYR A 144 3.26 14.24 -2.02
N LYS A 145 2.65 13.83 -0.89
CA LYS A 145 3.10 14.25 0.43
C LYS A 145 4.54 13.80 0.73
N ARG A 146 4.87 12.55 0.43
CA ARG A 146 6.24 12.03 0.61
C ARG A 146 7.24 12.76 -0.26
N GLN A 147 6.87 13.05 -1.51
CA GLN A 147 7.73 13.81 -2.43
C GLN A 147 7.99 15.23 -1.91
N ALA A 148 6.96 15.95 -1.49
CA ALA A 148 7.11 17.31 -0.95
C ALA A 148 8.00 17.35 0.30
N ILE A 149 7.86 16.37 1.21
CA ILE A 149 8.72 16.24 2.40
C ILE A 149 10.17 15.93 1.99
N GLN A 150 10.37 15.06 1.00
CA GLN A 150 11.71 14.74 0.50
C GLN A 150 12.39 15.95 -0.13
N GLU A 151 11.67 16.73 -0.93
CA GLU A 151 12.19 17.97 -1.55
C GLU A 151 12.57 18.99 -0.47
N LEU A 152 11.70 19.23 0.52
CA LEU A 152 11.98 20.12 1.64
C LEU A 152 13.20 19.67 2.46
N ASN A 153 13.33 18.37 2.71
CA ASN A 153 14.48 17.80 3.42
C ASN A 153 15.78 17.97 2.62
N GLN A 154 15.74 17.78 1.29
CA GLN A 154 16.90 18.00 0.44
C GLN A 154 17.34 19.47 0.43
N GLU A 155 16.41 20.41 0.34
CA GLU A 155 16.71 21.83 0.43
C GLU A 155 17.30 22.20 1.79
N SER A 156 16.70 21.69 2.87
CA SER A 156 17.19 21.92 4.23
C SER A 156 18.60 21.38 4.42
N LEU A 157 18.90 20.18 3.92
CA LEU A 157 20.25 19.61 3.94
C LEU A 157 21.26 20.45 3.14
N LYS A 158 20.86 21.03 2.00
CA LYS A 158 21.72 21.95 1.24
C LYS A 158 22.07 23.20 2.05
N ILE A 159 21.08 23.80 2.72
CA ILE A 159 21.27 24.99 3.56
C ILE A 159 22.21 24.66 4.72
N VAL A 160 21.97 23.55 5.42
CA VAL A 160 22.77 23.17 6.59
C VAL A 160 24.20 22.81 6.22
N ASN A 161 24.42 22.17 5.07
CA ASN A 161 25.77 21.88 4.58
C ASN A 161 26.51 23.11 4.04
N TRP A 162 25.78 24.12 3.56
CA TRP A 162 26.37 25.41 3.22
C TRP A 162 26.88 26.17 4.45
N LEU A 163 26.20 26.07 5.60
CA LEU A 163 26.61 26.76 6.84
C LEU A 163 27.99 26.35 7.32
N THR A 164 28.30 25.04 7.32
CA THR A 164 29.64 24.56 7.65
C THR A 164 29.86 23.11 7.20
N SER A 165 31.09 22.82 6.80
CA SER A 165 31.57 21.46 6.55
C SER A 165 32.00 20.72 7.82
N ILE A 166 32.05 21.40 8.96
CA ILE A 166 32.46 20.79 10.23
C ILE A 166 31.36 19.85 10.72
N ASP A 167 31.78 18.64 11.11
CA ASP A 167 30.94 17.63 11.71
C ASP A 167 31.67 16.97 12.88
N TYR A 168 31.04 17.02 14.05
CA TYR A 168 31.56 16.46 15.30
C TYR A 168 31.04 15.04 15.55
N ALA A 169 30.06 14.54 14.77
CA ALA A 169 29.49 13.22 14.95
C ALA A 169 30.53 12.08 14.81
N PRO A 170 31.49 12.11 13.86
CA PRO A 170 32.54 11.10 13.79
C PRO A 170 33.41 11.08 15.05
N GLN A 171 33.76 12.26 15.60
CA GLN A 171 34.57 12.36 16.81
C GLN A 171 33.81 11.84 18.03
N GLN A 172 32.53 12.18 18.16
CA GLN A 172 31.65 11.64 19.20
C GLN A 172 31.63 10.12 19.16
N HIS A 173 31.45 9.54 17.98
CA HIS A 173 31.42 8.08 17.78
C HIS A 173 32.75 7.43 18.17
N ASP A 174 33.87 8.02 17.75
CA ASP A 174 35.20 7.51 18.06
C ASP A 174 35.49 7.56 19.57
N TYR A 175 35.07 8.62 20.27
CA TYR A 175 35.25 8.74 21.72
C TYR A 175 34.38 7.77 22.50
N ILE A 176 33.12 7.56 22.08
CA ILE A 176 32.26 6.54 22.69
C ILE A 176 32.84 5.13 22.47
N LYS A 177 33.37 4.82 21.29
CA LYS A 177 34.04 3.53 21.04
C LYS A 177 35.26 3.29 21.91
N GLN A 178 35.99 4.34 22.27
CA GLN A 178 37.17 4.24 23.13
C GLN A 178 36.82 4.08 24.62
N ARG A 179 35.56 4.32 25.00
CA ARG A 179 35.07 4.18 26.37
C ARG A 179 35.30 2.76 26.87
N GLN A 180 35.90 2.65 28.05
CA GLN A 180 35.98 1.38 28.79
C GLN A 180 34.71 1.21 29.64
N GLY A 181 34.25 -0.04 29.80
CA GLY A 181 33.07 -0.36 30.59
C GLY A 181 33.08 0.30 31.97
N GLU A 182 31.91 0.73 32.45
CA GLU A 182 31.71 1.44 33.73
C GLU A 182 32.32 2.85 33.84
N THR A 183 33.15 3.28 32.89
CA THR A 183 33.71 4.64 32.90
C THR A 183 32.59 5.68 32.84
N GLY A 184 32.70 6.71 33.69
CA GLY A 184 31.80 7.86 33.75
C GLY A 184 30.46 7.63 34.47
N LYS A 185 30.16 6.41 34.96
CA LYS A 185 28.93 6.17 35.73
C LYS A 185 28.80 7.05 36.97
N TRP A 186 29.89 7.19 37.72
CA TRP A 186 29.96 8.08 38.90
C TRP A 186 29.52 9.51 38.59
N LEU A 187 29.74 10.01 37.37
CA LEU A 187 29.33 11.35 36.95
C LEU A 187 27.82 11.38 36.69
N LEU A 188 27.30 10.39 35.95
CA LEU A 188 25.87 10.31 35.63
C LEU A 188 25.00 10.08 36.87
N ASP A 189 25.52 9.35 37.85
CA ASP A 189 24.86 9.06 39.12
C ASP A 189 25.00 10.20 40.14
N SER A 190 25.84 11.21 39.85
CA SER A 190 26.08 12.32 40.77
C SER A 190 24.86 13.23 40.94
N GLN A 191 24.70 13.83 42.12
CA GLN A 191 23.63 14.78 42.36
C GLN A 191 23.82 16.05 41.51
N GLU A 192 25.07 16.44 41.28
CA GLU A 192 25.45 17.60 40.48
C GLU A 192 24.99 17.45 39.03
N PHE A 193 25.23 16.29 38.41
CA PHE A 193 24.75 16.01 37.06
C PHE A 193 23.22 15.97 36.99
N ASN A 194 22.59 15.28 37.94
CA ASN A 194 21.13 15.16 37.98
C ASN A 194 20.44 16.51 38.21
N ASN A 195 21.01 17.40 39.02
CA ASN A 195 20.52 18.76 39.18
C ASN A 195 20.70 19.57 37.89
N TRP A 196 21.86 19.45 37.24
CA TRP A 196 22.18 20.18 36.02
C TRP A 196 21.26 19.81 34.86
N VAL A 197 21.02 18.52 34.64
CA VAL A 197 20.24 18.03 33.47
C VAL A 197 18.73 18.26 33.62
N ASN A 198 18.22 18.35 34.85
CA ASN A 198 16.79 18.52 35.13
C ASN A 198 16.38 19.97 35.43
N SER A 199 17.31 20.92 35.34
CA SER A 199 17.06 22.34 35.67
C SER A 199 17.46 23.26 34.51
N ASP A 200 16.68 24.32 34.31
CA ASP A 200 16.95 25.29 33.27
C ASP A 200 18.19 26.16 33.57
N LYS A 201 18.90 26.52 32.49
CA LYS A 201 20.01 27.51 32.49
C LYS A 201 21.16 27.18 33.45
N GLN A 202 21.39 25.90 33.74
CA GLN A 202 22.49 25.45 34.58
C GLN A 202 23.81 25.26 33.81
N LYS A 203 24.92 25.35 34.54
CA LYS A 203 26.27 25.06 34.04
C LYS A 203 26.92 24.00 34.92
N LEU A 204 27.34 22.89 34.32
CA LEU A 204 28.16 21.88 34.98
C LEU A 204 29.62 22.06 34.56
N PHE A 205 30.50 22.25 35.55
CA PHE A 205 31.93 22.38 35.30
C PHE A 205 32.66 21.13 35.81
N CYS A 206 33.39 20.46 34.91
CA CYS A 206 34.15 19.25 35.21
C CYS A 206 35.67 19.54 35.18
N PRO A 207 36.27 20.01 36.29
CA PRO A 207 37.71 20.23 36.35
C PRO A 207 38.48 18.91 36.33
N GLY A 208 39.73 18.96 35.86
CA GLY A 208 40.62 17.80 35.94
C GLY A 208 41.97 18.06 35.29
N ILE A 209 42.98 17.31 35.73
CA ILE A 209 44.33 17.36 35.15
C ILE A 209 44.35 16.90 33.69
N PRO A 210 45.36 17.28 32.88
CA PRO A 210 45.58 16.67 31.57
C PRO A 210 45.61 15.13 31.66
N GLY A 211 44.96 14.45 30.72
CA GLY A 211 44.88 12.98 30.72
C GLY A 211 43.78 12.37 31.61
N ALA A 212 43.06 13.16 32.43
CA ALA A 212 42.01 12.65 33.31
C ALA A 212 40.73 12.13 32.61
N GLY A 213 40.73 11.96 31.28
CA GLY A 213 39.57 11.43 30.55
C GLY A 213 38.40 12.40 30.33
N LYS A 214 38.59 13.71 30.52
CA LYS A 214 37.54 14.74 30.34
C LYS A 214 36.77 14.62 29.01
N THR A 215 37.47 14.41 27.90
CA THR A 215 36.85 14.24 26.58
C THR A 215 35.94 13.00 26.50
N ILE A 216 36.35 11.88 27.12
CA ILE A 216 35.54 10.66 27.22
C ILE A 216 34.33 10.89 28.13
N LEU A 217 34.49 11.64 29.23
CA LEU A 217 33.35 12.02 30.08
C LEU A 217 32.36 12.90 29.32
N THR A 218 32.83 13.86 28.53
CA THR A 218 31.96 14.68 27.67
C THR A 218 31.20 13.84 26.65
N SER A 219 31.85 12.87 26.00
CA SER A 219 31.15 12.00 25.04
C SER A 219 30.06 11.17 25.71
N ILE A 220 30.30 10.68 26.93
CA ILE A 220 29.31 9.96 27.74
C ILE A 220 28.12 10.86 28.07
N VAL A 221 28.36 12.12 28.44
CA VAL A 221 27.28 13.09 28.71
C VAL A 221 26.46 13.35 27.44
N VAL A 222 27.12 13.52 26.29
CA VAL A 222 26.43 13.71 24.99
C VAL A 222 25.56 12.50 24.65
N GLU A 223 26.06 11.28 24.86
CA GLU A 223 25.30 10.03 24.63
C GLU A 223 24.09 9.93 25.57
N GLU A 224 24.27 10.20 26.87
CA GLU A 224 23.17 10.18 27.85
C GLU A 224 22.08 11.20 27.52
N ILE A 225 22.44 12.43 27.15
CA ILE A 225 21.45 13.44 26.76
C ILE A 225 20.76 13.04 25.46
N THR A 226 21.50 12.52 24.48
CA THR A 226 20.92 12.01 23.21
C THR A 226 19.84 10.95 23.47
N ASN A 227 20.11 10.00 24.38
CA ASN A 227 19.14 8.97 24.77
C ASN A 227 17.90 9.53 25.47
N ARG A 228 18.01 10.70 26.12
CA ARG A 228 16.87 11.42 26.70
C ARG A 228 16.04 12.15 25.63
N LEU A 229 16.67 12.71 24.60
CA LEU A 229 15.99 13.35 23.47
C LEU A 229 15.10 12.38 22.68
N GLU A 230 15.46 11.09 22.63
CA GLU A 230 14.60 10.08 22.00
C GLU A 230 13.23 9.97 22.71
N LYS A 231 13.17 10.35 24.00
CA LYS A 231 11.96 10.31 24.83
C LYS A 231 11.24 11.66 24.88
N ASP A 232 11.96 12.78 24.76
CA ASP A 232 11.40 14.14 24.77
C ASP A 232 11.82 14.93 23.51
N LYS A 233 10.85 15.15 22.62
CA LYS A 233 11.05 15.82 21.33
C LYS A 233 11.18 17.35 21.43
N ASN A 234 11.01 17.95 22.60
CA ASN A 234 11.06 19.41 22.79
C ASN A 234 12.46 19.94 23.17
N MET A 235 13.46 19.07 23.27
CA MET A 235 14.83 19.45 23.64
C MET A 235 15.77 19.36 22.43
N GLY A 236 16.69 20.32 22.32
CA GLY A 236 17.77 20.31 21.33
C GLY A 236 19.14 20.15 21.99
N LEU A 237 20.04 19.40 21.37
CA LEU A 237 21.41 19.21 21.81
C LEU A 237 22.39 19.69 20.74
N ALA A 238 23.40 20.42 21.17
CA ALA A 238 24.56 20.74 20.36
C ALA A 238 25.82 20.68 21.22
N TYR A 239 26.91 20.22 20.63
CA TYR A 239 28.18 20.01 21.31
C TYR A 239 29.36 20.34 20.41
N LEU A 240 30.52 20.60 21.02
CA LEU A 240 31.76 20.93 20.34
C LEU A 240 32.93 20.18 20.97
N TYR A 241 33.85 19.71 20.13
CA TYR A 241 35.15 19.19 20.56
C TYR A 241 36.27 20.14 20.13
N CYS A 242 36.66 21.04 21.02
CA CYS A 242 37.75 21.98 20.74
C CYS A 242 39.11 21.26 20.82
N ASN A 243 39.90 21.36 19.74
CA ASN A 243 41.23 20.79 19.64
C ASN A 243 42.25 21.89 19.40
N PHE A 244 43.13 22.12 20.39
CA PHE A 244 44.15 23.16 20.36
C PHE A 244 45.14 23.04 19.18
N ARG A 245 45.25 21.86 18.55
CA ARG A 245 46.10 21.65 17.36
C ARG A 245 45.44 22.11 16.05
N ARG A 246 44.11 22.30 16.04
CA ARG A 246 43.31 22.69 14.87
C ARG A 246 42.78 24.13 14.98
N LYS A 247 43.49 25.02 15.67
CA LYS A 247 43.05 26.42 15.89
C LYS A 247 42.66 27.17 14.62
N HIS A 248 43.32 26.88 13.50
CA HIS A 248 43.05 27.52 12.21
C HIS A 248 41.75 27.02 11.54
N GLU A 249 41.17 25.92 12.03
CA GLU A 249 39.91 25.31 11.55
C GLU A 249 38.81 25.39 12.64
N GLN A 250 39.04 26.17 13.70
CA GLN A 250 38.14 26.34 14.84
C GLN A 250 38.00 27.83 15.18
N THR A 251 37.71 28.65 14.16
CA THR A 251 37.35 30.05 14.39
C THR A 251 36.02 30.15 15.13
N ILE A 252 35.69 31.32 15.68
CA ILE A 252 34.41 31.52 16.37
C ILE A 252 33.25 31.26 15.41
N ASP A 253 33.36 31.74 14.17
CA ASP A 253 32.34 31.57 13.14
C ASP A 253 32.15 30.09 12.79
N ASP A 254 33.23 29.32 12.70
CA ASP A 254 33.19 27.87 12.47
C ASP A 254 32.46 27.12 13.60
N LEU A 255 32.78 27.44 14.85
CA LEU A 255 32.19 26.80 16.02
C LEU A 255 30.70 27.14 16.15
N LEU A 256 30.33 28.40 15.97
CA LEU A 256 28.93 28.84 16.01
C LEU A 256 28.12 28.24 14.85
N SER A 257 28.70 28.19 13.65
CA SER A 257 28.05 27.56 12.49
C SER A 257 27.82 26.07 12.70
N SER A 258 28.76 25.38 13.36
CA SER A 258 28.60 23.97 13.76
C SER A 258 27.47 23.77 14.78
N LEU A 259 27.39 24.62 15.81
CA LEU A 259 26.29 24.56 16.77
C LEU A 259 24.94 24.80 16.09
N LEU A 260 24.86 25.80 15.21
CA LEU A 260 23.65 26.12 14.46
C LEU A 260 23.23 24.97 13.55
N LYS A 261 24.18 24.33 12.85
CA LYS A 261 23.97 23.13 12.04
C LYS A 261 23.37 21.99 12.85
N GLN A 262 23.92 21.72 14.04
CA GLN A 262 23.41 20.66 14.92
C GLN A 262 21.96 20.95 15.35
N LEU A 263 21.66 22.15 15.83
CA LEU A 263 20.31 22.53 16.28
C LEU A 263 19.30 22.60 15.13
N ALA A 264 19.70 23.03 13.94
CA ALA A 264 18.84 23.05 12.76
C ALA A 264 18.48 21.63 12.29
N ASN A 265 19.43 20.69 12.36
CA ASN A 265 19.20 19.29 11.96
C ASN A 265 18.23 18.54 12.89
N VAL A 266 18.20 18.87 14.19
CA VAL A 266 17.26 18.27 15.15
C VAL A 266 15.81 18.48 14.70
N ASN A 267 15.46 19.67 14.20
CA ASN A 267 14.11 19.96 13.70
C ASN A 267 13.74 19.20 12.41
N LEU A 268 14.72 18.77 11.61
CA LEU A 268 14.49 18.06 10.34
C LEU A 268 14.15 16.58 10.54
N PHE A 269 14.68 15.93 11.56
CA PHE A 269 14.35 14.53 11.87
C PHE A 269 12.97 14.37 12.52
N TYR A 270 12.52 15.35 13.30
CA TYR A 270 11.24 15.28 14.01
C TYR A 270 10.00 15.70 13.18
N GLN A 271 10.18 16.30 12.00
CA GLN A 271 9.07 16.53 11.05
C GLN A 271 8.76 15.31 10.16
N THR A 272 9.59 14.26 10.21
CA THR A 272 9.45 13.03 9.42
C THR A 272 8.74 11.87 10.12
N LEU A 273 8.28 12.04 11.37
CA LEU A 273 7.49 11.07 12.13
C LEU A 273 6.11 11.64 12.46
#